data_AF-A0A1C3RKX7-F1
#
_entry.id   AF-A0A1C3RKX7-F1
#
_cell.length_a   1.000
_cell.length_b   1.000
_cell.length_c   1.000
_cell.angle_alpha   90.00
_cell.angle_beta   90.00
_cell.angle_gamma   90.00
#
_symmetry.space_group_name_H-M   'P 1'
#
loop_
_entity.id
_entity.type
_entity.pdbx_description
1 polymer ?
#
loop_
_entity_poly.entity_id
_entity_poly.type
_entity_poly.pdbx_seq_one_letter_code
_entity_poly.pdbx_strand_id
1 'polypeptide(L)'
;MSNLIRILKAEHLNIAHTLSEVMLFGVNTPEGKEQLMAAKSGLLMHLQREDAELYPVLVEAAKTDENLGKTVDLFLADIMEVTEKALAFFAKYENVNDHAEFEADFTELLALLTQRIKSEEQVIYEHYDQLVNCD
;
A
#
# COMPACT_ATOMS: atom_id res chain seq x y z
N MET A 1 9.72 -16.65 -6.75
CA MET A 1 8.86 -15.79 -5.93
C MET A 1 8.58 -16.47 -4.62
N SER A 2 9.02 -15.83 -3.54
CA SER A 2 8.82 -16.28 -2.17
C SER A 2 7.33 -16.27 -1.78
N ASN A 3 7.00 -16.95 -0.68
CA ASN A 3 5.64 -16.97 -0.17
C ASN A 3 5.16 -15.57 0.23
N LEU A 4 6.03 -14.78 0.89
CA LEU A 4 5.71 -13.42 1.31
C LEU A 4 5.27 -12.54 0.13
N ILE A 5 6.04 -12.53 -0.97
CA ILE A 5 5.68 -11.72 -2.14
C ILE A 5 4.36 -12.16 -2.76
N ARG A 6 4.06 -13.46 -2.78
CA ARG A 6 2.74 -13.95 -3.24
C ARG A 6 1.59 -13.44 -2.38
N ILE A 7 1.77 -13.39 -1.07
CA ILE A 7 0.78 -12.87 -0.11
C ILE A 7 0.57 -11.37 -0.36
N LEU A 8 1.65 -10.59 -0.38
CA LEU A 8 1.58 -9.14 -0.56
C LEU A 8 0.91 -8.75 -1.89
N LYS A 9 1.20 -9.44 -2.99
CA LYS A 9 0.52 -9.23 -4.28
C LYS A 9 -0.97 -9.58 -4.22
N ALA A 10 -1.35 -10.62 -3.47
CA ALA A 10 -2.76 -10.96 -3.29
C ALA A 10 -3.49 -9.88 -2.45
N GLU A 11 -2.82 -9.31 -1.44
CA GLU A 11 -3.33 -8.18 -0.66
C GLU A 11 -3.52 -6.94 -1.55
N HIS A 12 -2.55 -6.61 -2.43
CA HIS A 12 -2.70 -5.52 -3.41
C HIS A 12 -3.95 -5.68 -4.28
N LEU A 13 -4.15 -6.89 -4.84
CA LEU A 13 -5.32 -7.19 -5.67
C LEU A 13 -6.62 -7.02 -4.89
N ASN A 14 -6.65 -7.47 -3.64
CA ASN A 14 -7.82 -7.32 -2.78
C ASN A 14 -8.10 -5.84 -2.47
N ILE A 15 -7.08 -5.05 -2.11
CA ILE A 15 -7.22 -3.61 -1.85
C ILE A 15 -7.75 -2.89 -3.10
N ALA A 16 -7.15 -3.15 -4.27
CA ALA A 16 -7.58 -2.53 -5.53
C ALA A 16 -9.02 -2.92 -5.90
N HIS A 17 -9.39 -4.18 -5.70
CA HIS A 17 -10.76 -4.65 -5.89
C HIS A 17 -11.75 -3.92 -4.98
N THR A 18 -11.49 -3.89 -3.67
CA THR A 18 -12.36 -3.21 -2.70
C THR A 18 -12.50 -1.72 -3.00
N LEU A 19 -11.43 -1.04 -3.39
CA LEU A 19 -11.50 0.37 -3.81
C LEU A 19 -12.34 0.55 -5.09
N SER A 20 -12.31 -0.40 -6.02
CA SER A 20 -13.19 -0.37 -7.19
C SER A 20 -14.67 -0.51 -6.81
N GLU A 21 -14.98 -1.30 -5.79
CA GLU A 21 -16.35 -1.44 -5.26
C GLU A 21 -16.83 -0.15 -4.59
N VAL A 22 -15.95 0.62 -3.94
CA VAL A 22 -16.29 1.97 -3.43
C VAL A 22 -16.76 2.89 -4.55
N MET A 23 -16.11 2.86 -5.72
CA MET A 23 -16.54 3.64 -6.88
C MET A 23 -17.88 3.14 -7.44
N LEU A 24 -18.11 1.83 -7.43
CA LEU A 24 -19.31 1.22 -7.98
C LEU A 24 -20.55 1.54 -7.13
N PHE A 25 -20.45 1.39 -5.81
CA PHE A 25 -21.56 1.60 -4.89
C PHE A 25 -21.72 3.08 -4.50
N GLY A 26 -20.64 3.86 -4.55
CA GLY A 26 -20.60 5.26 -4.14
C GLY A 26 -20.54 5.42 -2.61
N VAL A 27 -19.65 6.28 -2.12
CA VAL A 27 -19.37 6.46 -0.68
C VAL A 27 -20.56 6.93 0.16
N ASN A 28 -21.59 7.51 -0.47
CA ASN A 28 -22.77 7.98 0.23
C ASN A 28 -23.74 6.83 0.60
N THR A 29 -23.51 5.62 0.09
CA THR A 29 -24.28 4.43 0.45
C THR A 29 -23.67 3.69 1.64
N PRO A 30 -24.47 3.00 2.47
CA PRO A 30 -23.93 2.12 3.51
C PRO A 30 -22.91 1.12 2.97
N GLU A 31 -23.18 0.53 1.80
CA GLU A 31 -22.32 -0.43 1.12
C GLU A 31 -20.98 0.21 0.71
N GLY A 32 -21.01 1.41 0.11
CA GLY A 32 -19.79 2.13 -0.25
C GLY A 32 -18.94 2.52 0.96
N LYS A 33 -19.57 2.90 2.09
CA LYS A 33 -18.86 3.16 3.35
C LYS A 33 -18.24 1.90 3.94
N GLU A 34 -18.97 0.78 3.90
CA GLU A 34 -18.45 -0.52 4.35
C GLU A 34 -17.23 -0.92 3.53
N GLN A 35 -17.30 -0.82 2.19
CA GLN A 35 -16.15 -1.10 1.32
C GLN A 35 -14.98 -0.14 1.58
N LEU A 36 -15.26 1.14 1.85
CA LEU A 36 -14.20 2.09 2.18
C LEU A 36 -13.47 1.72 3.48
N MET A 37 -14.21 1.29 4.50
CA MET A 37 -13.62 0.80 5.76
C MET A 37 -12.89 -0.54 5.58
N ALA A 38 -13.41 -1.43 4.73
CA ALA A 38 -12.73 -2.67 4.37
C ALA A 38 -11.40 -2.40 3.66
N ALA A 39 -11.35 -1.43 2.73
CA ALA A 39 -10.12 -1.01 2.07
C ALA A 39 -9.10 -0.43 3.07
N LYS A 40 -9.55 0.40 4.02
CA LYS A 40 -8.71 0.91 5.12
C LYS A 40 -8.10 -0.24 5.92
N SER A 41 -8.92 -1.21 6.33
CA SER A 41 -8.45 -2.36 7.10
C SER A 41 -7.47 -3.23 6.30
N GLY A 42 -7.75 -3.45 5.02
CA GLY A 42 -6.86 -4.20 4.12
C GLY A 42 -5.50 -3.52 3.98
N LEU A 43 -5.49 -2.20 3.76
CA LEU A 43 -4.26 -1.42 3.67
C LEU A 43 -3.46 -1.47 4.99
N LEU A 44 -4.11 -1.28 6.14
CA LEU A 44 -3.43 -1.34 7.44
C LEU A 44 -2.78 -2.71 7.69
N MET A 45 -3.48 -3.80 7.38
CA MET A 45 -2.94 -5.15 7.50
C MET A 45 -1.74 -5.36 6.58
N HIS A 46 -1.83 -4.88 5.34
CA HIS A 46 -0.76 -4.96 4.36
C HIS A 46 0.50 -4.21 4.83
N LEU A 47 0.36 -2.95 5.24
CA LEU A 47 1.46 -2.14 5.76
C LEU A 47 2.14 -2.79 6.97
N GLN A 48 1.34 -3.31 7.92
CA GLN A 48 1.87 -4.02 9.09
C GLN A 48 2.69 -5.24 8.70
N ARG A 49 2.29 -5.96 7.64
CA ARG A 49 3.05 -7.11 7.14
C ARG A 49 4.38 -6.68 6.53
N GLU A 50 4.38 -5.62 5.75
CA GLU A 50 5.61 -5.10 5.14
C GLU A 50 6.61 -4.63 6.20
N ASP A 51 6.13 -3.90 7.21
CA ASP A 51 6.93 -3.44 8.36
C ASP A 51 7.52 -4.61 9.16
N ALA A 52 6.76 -5.70 9.30
CA ALA A 52 7.17 -6.85 10.10
C ALA A 52 8.07 -7.82 9.35
N GLU A 53 7.85 -8.03 8.05
CA GLU A 53 8.43 -9.15 7.30
C GLU A 53 9.31 -8.70 6.12
N LEU A 54 8.95 -7.62 5.42
CA LEU A 54 9.60 -7.22 4.17
C LEU A 54 10.76 -6.24 4.41
N TYR A 55 10.47 -5.07 4.97
CA TYR A 55 11.45 -4.01 5.12
C TYR A 55 12.62 -4.36 6.04
N PRO A 56 12.45 -5.11 7.16
CA PRO A 56 13.57 -5.49 8.01
C PRO A 56 14.67 -6.26 7.27
N VAL A 57 14.29 -7.15 6.34
CA VAL A 57 15.24 -7.94 5.55
C VAL A 57 16.02 -7.04 4.57
N LEU A 58 15.32 -6.14 3.89
CA LEU A 58 15.92 -5.21 2.94
C LEU A 58 16.86 -4.22 3.63
N VAL A 59 16.44 -3.68 4.78
CA VAL A 59 17.24 -2.76 5.60
C VAL A 59 18.50 -3.46 6.13
N GLU A 60 18.42 -4.73 6.52
CA GLU A 60 19.61 -5.47 6.95
C GLU A 60 20.59 -5.67 5.79
N ALA A 61 20.12 -6.12 4.63
CA ALA A 61 20.96 -6.33 3.46
C ALA A 61 21.62 -5.01 2.97
N ALA A 62 20.88 -3.91 3.02
CA ALA A 62 21.33 -2.56 2.68
C ALA A 62 22.54 -2.08 3.51
N LYS A 63 22.76 -2.61 4.72
CA LYS A 63 23.94 -2.25 5.53
C LYS A 63 25.26 -2.64 4.90
N THR A 64 25.23 -3.65 4.02
CA THR A 64 26.43 -4.22 3.38
C THR A 64 26.50 -3.97 1.88
N ASP A 65 25.43 -3.45 1.28
CA ASP A 65 25.36 -3.09 -0.14
C ASP A 65 24.94 -1.62 -0.27
N GLU A 66 25.90 -0.74 -0.61
CA GLU A 66 25.68 0.71 -0.72
C GLU A 66 24.65 1.08 -1.81
N ASN A 67 24.57 0.30 -2.89
CA ASN A 67 23.62 0.56 -3.96
C ASN A 67 22.21 0.17 -3.53
N LEU A 68 22.07 -0.98 -2.86
CA LEU A 68 20.81 -1.39 -2.25
C LEU A 68 20.37 -0.40 -1.17
N GLY A 69 21.30 0.11 -0.35
CA GLY A 69 21.01 1.10 0.69
C GLY A 69 20.38 2.37 0.15
N LYS A 70 20.94 2.96 -0.92
CA LYS A 70 20.35 4.15 -1.56
C LYS A 70 18.94 3.88 -2.10
N THR A 71 18.73 2.70 -2.70
CA THR A 71 17.42 2.30 -3.20
C THR A 71 16.42 2.16 -2.06
N VAL A 72 16.78 1.46 -0.99
CA VAL A 72 15.91 1.24 0.18
C VAL A 72 15.57 2.57 0.87
N ASP A 73 16.54 3.47 1.06
CA ASP A 73 16.31 4.77 1.71
C ASP A 73 15.33 5.65 0.92
N LEU A 74 15.53 5.76 -0.40
CA LEU A 74 14.63 6.51 -1.28
C LEU A 74 13.22 5.92 -1.27
N PHE A 75 13.12 4.59 -1.25
CA PHE A 75 11.86 3.89 -1.30
C PHE A 75 11.08 4.02 0.01
N LEU A 76 11.75 3.85 1.15
CA LEU A 76 11.12 4.01 2.47
C LEU A 76 10.59 5.43 2.68
N ALA A 77 11.31 6.45 2.21
CA ALA A 77 10.83 7.83 2.28
C ALA A 77 9.54 8.03 1.45
N ASP A 78 9.48 7.50 0.23
CA ASP A 78 8.30 7.58 -0.65
C ASP A 78 7.10 6.81 -0.06
N ILE A 79 7.31 5.59 0.44
CA ILE A 79 6.26 4.80 1.09
C ILE A 79 5.69 5.53 2.31
N MET A 80 6.54 6.12 3.15
CA MET A 80 6.07 6.83 4.34
C MET A 80 5.14 7.99 3.97
N GLU A 81 5.50 8.77 2.94
CA GLU A 81 4.67 9.87 2.45
C GLU A 81 3.33 9.36 1.88
N VAL A 82 3.36 8.31 1.05
CA VAL A 82 2.13 7.72 0.49
C VAL A 82 1.23 7.15 1.59
N THR A 83 1.82 6.48 2.58
CA THR A 83 1.12 5.89 3.72
C THR A 83 0.42 6.96 4.54
N GLU A 84 1.13 8.05 4.87
CA GLU A 84 0.56 9.16 5.62
C GLU A 84 -0.64 9.78 4.88
N LYS A 85 -0.50 10.05 3.57
CA LYS A 85 -1.59 10.59 2.74
C LYS A 85 -2.79 9.64 2.66
N ALA A 86 -2.53 8.34 2.48
CA ALA A 86 -3.60 7.35 2.41
C ALA A 86 -4.37 7.25 3.74
N LEU A 87 -3.66 7.21 4.87
CA LEU A 87 -4.30 7.17 6.19
C LEU A 87 -5.06 8.47 6.50
N ALA A 88 -4.52 9.63 6.10
CA ALA A 88 -5.21 10.91 6.23
C ALA A 88 -6.51 10.95 5.41
N PHE A 89 -6.51 10.40 4.20
CA PHE A 89 -7.71 10.23 3.39
C PHE A 89 -8.78 9.41 4.14
N PHE A 90 -8.43 8.23 4.64
CA PHE A 90 -9.40 7.39 5.33
C PHE A 90 -9.92 8.05 6.61
N ALA A 91 -9.06 8.77 7.36
CA ALA A 91 -9.46 9.52 8.54
C ALA A 91 -10.43 10.67 8.20
N LYS A 92 -10.21 11.36 7.07
CA LYS A 92 -11.10 12.44 6.59
C LYS A 92 -12.51 11.93 6.33
N TYR A 93 -12.68 10.72 5.81
CA TYR A 93 -13.98 10.19 5.37
C TYR A 93 -14.61 9.15 6.32
N GLU A 94 -14.00 8.88 7.47
CA GLU A 94 -14.51 7.89 8.44
C GLU A 94 -15.83 8.31 9.10
N ASN A 95 -16.00 9.61 9.39
CA ASN A 95 -17.14 10.12 10.16
C ASN A 95 -17.84 11.32 9.51
N VAL A 96 -17.49 11.66 8.27
CA VAL A 96 -18.00 12.86 7.60
C VAL A 96 -19.25 12.51 6.79
N ASN A 97 -20.25 13.37 6.83
CA ASN A 97 -21.48 13.22 6.04
C ASN A 97 -21.44 14.06 4.75
N ASP A 98 -20.56 15.04 4.67
CA ASP A 98 -20.31 15.87 3.49
C ASP A 98 -19.09 15.36 2.70
N HIS A 99 -19.33 14.96 1.46
CA HIS A 99 -18.35 14.31 0.58
C HIS A 99 -18.08 15.16 -0.67
N ALA A 100 -18.26 16.48 -0.60
CA ALA A 100 -18.07 17.36 -1.76
C ALA A 100 -16.70 17.20 -2.44
N GLU A 101 -15.65 16.92 -1.67
CA GLU A 101 -14.27 16.74 -2.17
C GLU A 101 -13.90 15.25 -2.39
N PHE A 102 -14.81 14.32 -2.08
CA PHE A 102 -14.48 12.89 -2.02
C PHE A 102 -13.99 12.35 -3.35
N GLU A 103 -14.64 12.66 -4.47
CA GLU A 103 -14.23 12.13 -5.77
C GLU A 103 -12.82 12.57 -6.17
N ALA A 104 -12.47 13.83 -5.89
CA ALA A 104 -11.14 14.36 -6.17
C ALA A 104 -10.09 13.70 -5.29
N ASP A 105 -10.31 13.67 -3.97
CA ASP A 105 -9.41 13.06 -3.02
C ASP A 105 -9.26 11.55 -3.24
N PHE A 106 -10.34 10.87 -3.62
CA PHE A 106 -10.34 9.43 -3.89
C PHE A 106 -9.55 9.12 -5.17
N THR A 107 -9.67 9.97 -6.19
CA THR A 107 -8.84 9.86 -7.40
C THR A 107 -7.35 10.05 -7.07
N GLU A 108 -7.02 10.99 -6.19
CA GLU A 108 -5.64 11.18 -5.71
C GLU A 108 -5.15 9.95 -4.93
N LEU A 109 -5.96 9.41 -4.01
CA LEU A 109 -5.65 8.18 -3.29
C LEU A 109 -5.34 7.02 -4.24
N LEU A 110 -6.21 6.79 -5.24
CA LEU A 110 -6.01 5.73 -6.23
C LEU A 110 -4.69 5.89 -6.98
N ALA A 111 -4.34 7.11 -7.37
CA ALA A 111 -3.09 7.39 -8.06
C ALA A 111 -1.88 7.09 -7.16
N LEU A 112 -1.92 7.54 -5.90
CA LEU A 112 -0.87 7.29 -4.91
C LEU A 112 -0.68 5.79 -4.63
N LEU A 113 -1.75 5.05 -4.35
CA LEU A 113 -1.68 3.62 -4.08
C LEU A 113 -1.25 2.82 -5.30
N THR A 114 -1.72 3.19 -6.50
CA THR A 114 -1.30 2.53 -7.76
C THR A 114 0.20 2.71 -7.98
N GLN A 115 0.72 3.92 -7.74
CA GLN A 115 2.14 4.20 -7.88
C GLN A 115 2.97 3.41 -6.87
N ARG A 116 2.54 3.37 -5.60
CA ARG A 116 3.19 2.56 -4.55
C ARG A 116 3.26 1.08 -4.94
N ILE A 117 2.11 0.48 -5.26
CA ILE A 117 1.99 -0.93 -5.66
C ILE A 117 2.94 -1.25 -6.82
N LYS A 118 2.96 -0.38 -7.84
CA LYS A 118 3.84 -0.57 -9.00
C LYS A 118 5.32 -0.54 -8.60
N SER A 119 5.71 0.45 -7.80
CA SER A 119 7.07 0.61 -7.31
C SER A 119 7.49 -0.61 -6.47
N GLU A 120 6.61 -1.13 -5.62
CA GLU A 120 6.88 -2.30 -4.77
C GLU A 120 7.05 -3.56 -5.59
N GLU A 121 6.11 -3.82 -6.49
CA GLU A 121 6.12 -5.05 -7.27
C GLU A 121 7.25 -5.13 -8.30
N GLN A 122 7.70 -3.99 -8.83
CA GLN A 122 8.72 -3.93 -9.89
C GLN A 122 10.13 -3.76 -9.35
N VAL A 123 10.30 -3.26 -8.14
CA VAL A 123 11.64 -2.95 -7.59
C VAL A 123 11.87 -3.70 -6.29
N ILE A 124 11.04 -3.44 -5.28
CA ILE A 124 11.29 -3.96 -3.93
C ILE A 124 11.10 -5.47 -3.85
N TYR A 125 10.03 -6.00 -4.45
CA TYR A 125 9.75 -7.43 -4.39
C TYR A 125 10.79 -8.23 -5.19
N GLU A 126 11.34 -7.67 -6.27
CA GLU A 126 12.44 -8.29 -7.02
C GLU A 126 13.71 -8.37 -6.17
N HIS A 127 14.09 -7.27 -5.50
CA HIS A 127 15.24 -7.26 -4.60
C HIS A 127 15.06 -8.22 -3.42
N TYR A 128 13.89 -8.22 -2.79
CA TYR A 128 13.60 -9.14 -1.69
C TYR A 128 13.69 -10.60 -2.14
N ASP A 129 13.08 -10.96 -3.26
CA ASP A 129 13.15 -12.32 -3.79
C ASP A 129 14.58 -12.74 -4.13
N GLN A 130 15.42 -11.83 -4.65
CA GLN A 130 16.83 -12.13 -4.86
C GLN A 130 17.55 -12.43 -3.54
N LEU A 131 17.26 -11.69 -2.47
CA LEU A 131 17.90 -11.91 -1.18
C LEU A 131 17.51 -13.26 -0.56
N VAL A 132 16.23 -13.62 -0.60
CA VAL A 132 15.73 -14.81 0.11
C VAL A 132 15.76 -16.10 -0.71
N ASN A 133 15.99 -16.02 -2.02
CA ASN A 133 16.16 -17.19 -2.88
C ASN A 133 17.63 -17.46 -3.27
N CYS A 134 18.59 -16.71 -2.71
CA CYS A 134 20.04 -16.91 -2.94
C CYS A 134 20.72 -17.89 -1.97
N ASP A 135 19.95 -18.74 -1.27
CA ASP A 135 20.48 -19.88 -0.49
C ASP A 135 20.73 -21.12 -1.36
#